data_AF-A0A368GYI0-F1
#
_entry.id   AF-A0A368GYI0-F1
#
_cell.length_a   1.000
_cell.length_b   1.000
_cell.length_c   1.000
_cell.angle_alpha   90.00
_cell.angle_beta   90.00
_cell.angle_gamma   90.00
#
_symmetry.space_group_name_H-M   'P 1'
#
loop_
_entity.id
_entity.type
_entity.pdbx_description
1 polymer ?
#
loop_
_entity_poly.entity_id
_entity_poly.type
_entity_poly.pdbx_seq_one_letter_code
_entity_poly.pdbx_strand_id
1 'polypeptide(L)'
;MNMSMELLNEVERLDKYVRNITAEVDGTVVHYDDLHGIEINYLFNWYKYAYSWSEYFSDINLTYPVGHALGHKFFIGSHFFGVNRHKESPRGPIEQVEFVTLWYMNQAPNMTQRRRLQALQLQLFKMSRVDNFSDIISFDVYGDQVSSFIYLIR
;
A
#
# COMPACT_ATOMS: atom_id res chain seq x y z
N MET A 1 -9.20 5.65 -11.45
CA MET A 1 -7.91 5.78 -12.15
C MET A 1 -7.77 4.65 -13.15
N ASN A 2 -7.17 4.89 -14.32
CA ASN A 2 -6.87 3.81 -15.27
C ASN A 2 -5.63 3.06 -14.80
N MET A 3 -5.62 1.74 -14.97
CA MET A 3 -4.44 0.93 -14.68
C MET A 3 -3.35 1.24 -15.70
N SER A 4 -2.15 1.57 -15.21
CA SER A 4 -0.99 1.88 -16.04
C SER A 4 0.30 1.59 -15.27
N MET A 5 1.42 1.45 -16.00
CA MET A 5 2.74 1.36 -15.36
C MET A 5 3.08 2.61 -14.55
N GLU A 6 2.61 3.79 -14.96
CA GLU A 6 2.80 5.04 -14.22
C GLU A 6 2.13 4.98 -12.84
N LEU A 7 0.87 4.56 -12.78
CA LEU A 7 0.15 4.36 -11.52
C LEU A 7 0.88 3.36 -10.61
N LEU A 8 1.29 2.21 -11.17
CA LEU A 8 1.97 1.16 -10.42
C LEU A 8 3.34 1.62 -9.88
N ASN A 9 4.07 2.43 -10.66
CA ASN A 9 5.33 3.02 -10.22
C ASN A 9 5.11 4.05 -9.11
N GLU A 10 4.06 4.87 -9.19
CA GLU A 10 3.74 5.85 -8.15
C GLU A 10 3.31 5.19 -6.84
N VAL A 11 2.57 4.08 -6.89
CA VAL A 11 2.26 3.27 -5.70
C VAL A 11 3.53 2.61 -5.13
N GLU A 12 4.44 2.10 -5.95
CA GLU A 12 5.73 1.58 -5.47
C GLU A 12 6.58 2.70 -4.83
N ARG A 13 6.57 3.91 -5.40
CA ARG A 13 7.23 5.08 -4.82
C ARG A 13 6.63 5.42 -3.46
N LEU A 14 5.31 5.31 -3.30
CA LEU A 14 4.65 5.47 -2.00
C LEU A 14 5.10 4.40 -1.01
N ASP A 15 5.21 3.13 -1.42
CA ASP A 15 5.71 2.06 -0.53
C ASP A 15 7.12 2.36 -0.01
N LYS A 16 8.02 2.77 -0.90
CA LYS A 16 9.39 3.18 -0.53
C LYS A 16 9.39 4.40 0.38
N TYR A 17 8.50 5.37 0.12
CA TYR A 17 8.36 6.57 0.95
C TYR A 17 7.92 6.21 2.37
N VAL A 18 6.92 5.34 2.52
CA VAL A 18 6.43 4.90 3.82
C VAL A 18 7.50 4.13 4.59
N ARG A 19 8.23 3.21 3.95
CA ARG A 19 9.31 2.43 4.61
C ARG A 19 10.49 3.28 5.08
N ASN A 20 10.77 4.37 4.36
CA ASN A 20 11.87 5.26 4.71
C ASN A 20 11.50 6.29 5.78
N ILE A 21 10.27 6.26 6.32
CA ILE A 21 9.87 7.22 7.34
C ILE A 21 10.61 6.99 8.64
N THR A 22 10.95 8.09 9.29
CA THR A 22 11.53 8.13 10.62
C THR A 22 10.72 9.03 11.55
N ALA A 23 10.78 8.74 12.84
CA ALA A 23 10.24 9.60 13.88
C ALA A 23 11.24 9.70 15.04
N GLU A 24 11.22 10.81 15.78
CA GLU A 24 12.02 10.97 16.98
C GLU A 24 11.16 10.67 18.22
N VAL A 25 11.66 9.80 19.09
CA VAL A 25 11.02 9.43 20.36
C VAL A 25 12.07 9.38 21.45
N ASP A 26 11.90 10.18 22.50
CA ASP A 26 12.82 10.25 23.64
C ASP A 26 14.29 10.50 23.23
N GLY A 27 14.52 11.36 22.23
CA GLY A 27 15.83 11.69 21.69
C GLY A 27 16.47 10.59 20.81
N THR A 28 15.72 9.54 20.48
CA THR A 28 16.16 8.46 19.59
C THR A 28 15.40 8.51 18.27
N VAL A 29 16.13 8.41 17.15
CA VAL A 29 15.51 8.22 15.83
C VAL A 29 15.03 6.79 15.70
N VAL A 30 13.77 6.63 15.32
CA VAL A 30 13.09 5.36 15.09
C VAL A 30 12.83 5.25 13.60
N HIS A 31 13.20 4.11 13.03
CA HIS A 31 12.90 3.76 11.65
C HIS A 31 11.67 2.85 11.58
N TYR A 32 10.92 2.89 10.48
CA TYR A 32 9.83 1.94 10.25
C TYR A 32 10.31 0.48 10.36
N ASP A 33 11.47 0.19 9.77
CA ASP A 33 12.05 -1.16 9.74
C ASP A 33 12.38 -1.71 11.14
N ASP A 34 12.53 -0.85 12.16
CA ASP A 34 12.75 -1.29 13.56
C ASP A 34 11.53 -2.05 14.13
N LEU A 35 10.35 -1.86 13.53
CA LEU A 35 9.07 -2.41 13.98
C LEU A 35 8.40 -3.29 12.91
N HIS A 36 9.08 -3.54 11.80
CA HIS A 36 8.56 -4.32 10.68
C HIS A 36 8.22 -5.76 11.10
N GLY A 37 7.04 -6.23 10.67
CA GLY A 37 6.56 -7.59 10.88
C GLY A 37 6.55 -8.41 9.60
N ILE A 38 5.36 -8.70 9.07
CA ILE A 38 5.19 -9.52 7.87
C ILE A 38 5.05 -8.60 6.66
N GLU A 39 5.81 -8.93 5.60
CA GLU A 39 5.70 -8.27 4.31
C GLU A 39 4.54 -8.85 3.49
N ILE A 40 3.52 -8.04 3.20
CA ILE A 40 2.34 -8.46 2.40
C ILE A 40 2.33 -7.74 1.03
N ASN A 41 3.01 -6.60 0.89
CA ASN A 41 3.05 -5.83 -0.35
C ASN A 41 3.92 -6.49 -1.42
N TYR A 42 4.60 -7.60 -1.12
CA TYR A 42 5.22 -8.45 -2.14
C TYR A 42 4.21 -8.91 -3.21
N LEU A 43 2.93 -9.09 -2.87
CA LEU A 43 1.87 -9.44 -3.83
C LEU A 43 1.62 -8.32 -4.84
N PHE A 44 1.62 -7.06 -4.38
CA PHE A 44 1.55 -5.90 -5.25
C PHE A 44 2.79 -5.81 -6.15
N ASN A 45 3.99 -5.99 -5.59
CA ASN A 45 5.25 -5.98 -6.36
C ASN A 45 5.26 -7.08 -7.42
N TRP A 46 4.75 -8.27 -7.11
CA TRP A 46 4.61 -9.37 -8.06
C TRP A 46 3.61 -9.05 -9.17
N TYR A 47 2.45 -8.47 -8.84
CA TYR A 47 1.49 -8.00 -9.82
C TYR A 47 2.12 -6.96 -10.77
N LYS A 48 2.81 -5.96 -10.22
CA LYS A 48 3.49 -4.92 -11.00
C LYS A 48 4.55 -5.51 -11.93
N TYR A 49 5.37 -6.43 -11.41
CA TYR A 49 6.35 -7.15 -12.22
C TYR A 49 5.65 -7.89 -13.38
N ALA A 50 4.65 -8.71 -13.09
CA ALA A 50 3.91 -9.43 -14.13
C ALA A 50 3.23 -8.49 -15.14
N TYR A 51 2.70 -7.35 -14.70
CA TYR A 51 2.08 -6.35 -15.56
C TYR A 51 3.09 -5.74 -16.55
N SER A 52 4.32 -5.46 -16.10
CA SER A 52 5.38 -4.96 -16.98
C SER A 52 5.79 -5.93 -18.10
N TRP A 53 5.50 -7.23 -17.91
CA TRP A 53 5.86 -8.30 -18.83
C TRP A 53 4.66 -8.91 -19.57
N SER A 54 3.42 -8.50 -19.27
CA SER A 54 2.21 -9.18 -19.77
C SER A 54 2.02 -9.06 -21.28
N GLU A 55 2.62 -8.06 -21.91
CA GLU A 55 2.61 -7.91 -23.37
C GLU A 55 3.60 -8.86 -24.07
N TYR A 56 4.59 -9.38 -23.34
CA TYR A 56 5.67 -10.21 -23.89
C TYR A 56 5.45 -11.71 -23.66
N PHE A 57 4.74 -12.09 -22.59
CA PHE A 57 4.49 -13.49 -22.26
C PHE A 57 3.00 -13.81 -22.20
N SER A 58 2.58 -14.78 -23.02
CA SER A 58 1.20 -15.22 -23.13
C SER A 58 0.68 -16.01 -21.92
N ASP A 59 1.56 -16.46 -21.03
CA ASP A 59 1.20 -17.21 -19.82
C ASP A 59 0.84 -16.30 -18.63
N ILE A 60 1.01 -14.98 -18.80
CA ILE A 60 0.60 -13.97 -17.83
C ILE A 60 -0.86 -13.59 -18.08
N ASN A 61 -1.71 -13.88 -17.10
CA ASN A 61 -3.13 -13.53 -17.08
C ASN A 61 -3.48 -12.81 -15.77
N LEU A 62 -3.58 -11.48 -15.83
CA LEU A 62 -3.77 -10.60 -14.67
C LEU A 62 -5.26 -10.28 -14.42
N THR A 63 -6.06 -11.33 -14.24
CA THR A 63 -7.48 -11.20 -13.92
C THR A 63 -7.72 -10.85 -12.45
N TYR A 64 -8.72 -10.01 -12.18
CA TYR A 64 -9.21 -9.77 -10.84
C TYR A 64 -10.21 -10.85 -10.37
N PRO A 65 -10.15 -11.34 -9.12
CA PRO A 65 -9.23 -10.95 -8.04
C PRO A 65 -7.96 -11.84 -7.93
N VAL A 66 -7.81 -12.83 -8.80
CA VAL A 66 -6.68 -13.79 -8.78
C VAL A 66 -5.94 -13.71 -10.10
N GLY A 67 -4.71 -13.23 -10.04
CA GLY A 67 -3.79 -13.22 -11.17
C GLY A 67 -3.06 -14.55 -11.31
N HIS A 68 -2.62 -14.83 -12.53
CA HIS A 68 -1.74 -15.93 -12.86
C HIS A 68 -0.55 -15.41 -13.66
N ALA A 69 0.67 -15.76 -13.26
CA ALA A 69 1.88 -15.40 -14.00
C ALA A 69 2.96 -16.45 -13.74
N LEU A 70 3.66 -16.89 -14.79
CA LEU A 70 4.83 -17.79 -14.68
C LEU A 70 4.53 -19.07 -13.88
N GLY A 71 3.34 -19.64 -14.04
CA GLY A 71 2.90 -20.85 -13.34
C GLY A 71 2.41 -20.66 -11.89
N HIS A 72 2.35 -19.41 -11.40
CA HIS A 72 1.90 -19.10 -10.04
C HIS A 72 0.58 -18.35 -10.05
N LYS A 73 -0.33 -18.72 -9.13
CA LYS A 73 -1.56 -17.98 -8.82
C LYS A 73 -1.34 -17.12 -7.59
N PHE A 74 -1.86 -15.89 -7.62
CA PHE A 74 -1.73 -14.96 -6.50
C PHE A 74 -2.97 -14.08 -6.38
N PHE A 75 -3.40 -13.83 -5.14
CA PHE A 75 -4.59 -13.05 -4.85
C PHE A 75 -4.21 -11.56 -4.75
N ILE A 76 -4.85 -10.73 -5.59
CA ILE A 76 -4.63 -9.27 -5.62
C ILE A 76 -5.85 -8.48 -5.15
N GLY A 77 -6.92 -9.17 -4.79
CA GLY A 77 -8.15 -8.55 -4.28
C GLY A 77 -7.99 -7.84 -2.95
N SER A 78 -6.87 -8.07 -2.25
CA SER A 78 -6.50 -7.32 -1.04
C SER A 78 -5.84 -5.97 -1.34
N HIS A 79 -5.36 -5.75 -2.56
CA HIS A 79 -4.57 -4.56 -2.92
C HIS A 79 -5.31 -3.61 -3.86
N PHE A 80 -6.23 -4.11 -4.69
CA PHE A 80 -6.99 -3.28 -5.63
C PHE A 80 -8.49 -3.29 -5.29
N PHE A 81 -9.08 -2.11 -5.11
CA PHE A 81 -10.49 -1.94 -4.76
C PHE A 81 -11.22 -1.02 -5.75
N GLY A 82 -12.54 -1.22 -5.87
CA GLY A 82 -13.35 -0.52 -6.88
C GLY A 82 -12.97 -0.90 -8.31
N VAL A 83 -12.44 -2.11 -8.52
CA VAL A 83 -11.99 -2.58 -9.82
C VAL A 83 -13.15 -2.67 -10.81
N ASN A 84 -12.98 -2.05 -11.97
CA ASN A 84 -13.91 -2.08 -13.10
C ASN A 84 -15.37 -1.77 -12.70
N ARG A 85 -15.59 -0.86 -11.73
CA ARG A 85 -16.90 -0.60 -11.11
C ARG A 85 -18.02 -0.26 -12.10
N HIS A 86 -17.69 0.28 -13.26
CA HIS A 86 -18.66 0.66 -14.30
C HIS A 86 -18.94 -0.45 -15.33
N LYS A 87 -18.40 -1.65 -15.15
CA LYS A 87 -18.63 -2.81 -16.01
C LYS A 87 -19.68 -3.75 -15.42
N GLU A 88 -20.21 -4.64 -16.25
CA GLU A 88 -21.14 -5.71 -15.82
C GLU A 88 -20.53 -6.64 -14.76
N SER A 89 -19.20 -6.77 -14.75
CA SER A 89 -18.47 -7.58 -13.77
C SER A 89 -17.13 -6.94 -13.42
N PRO A 90 -16.73 -6.97 -12.13
CA PRO A 90 -15.38 -6.57 -11.73
C PRO A 90 -14.32 -7.62 -12.12
N ARG A 91 -14.73 -8.83 -12.52
CA ARG A 91 -13.82 -9.90 -12.94
C ARG A 91 -13.28 -9.64 -14.35
N GLY A 92 -12.00 -9.91 -14.54
CA GLY A 92 -11.30 -9.66 -15.80
C GLY A 92 -10.02 -8.87 -15.58
N PRO A 93 -9.33 -8.45 -16.66
CA PRO A 93 -8.20 -7.53 -16.56
C PRO A 93 -8.57 -6.27 -15.77
N ILE A 94 -7.67 -5.81 -14.91
CA ILE A 94 -7.87 -4.56 -14.18
C ILE A 94 -7.63 -3.40 -15.15
N GLU A 95 -8.69 -2.78 -15.64
CA GLU A 95 -8.60 -1.62 -16.52
C GLU A 95 -8.74 -0.32 -15.72
N GLN A 96 -9.60 -0.35 -14.70
CA GLN A 96 -9.86 0.77 -13.81
C GLN A 96 -9.84 0.31 -12.36
N VAL A 97 -9.32 1.19 -11.50
CA VAL A 97 -9.30 0.99 -10.05
C VAL A 97 -9.64 2.31 -9.34
N GLU A 98 -10.36 2.23 -8.23
CA GLU A 98 -10.66 3.40 -7.40
C GLU A 98 -9.61 3.58 -6.30
N PHE A 99 -9.19 2.49 -5.65
CA PHE A 99 -8.21 2.54 -4.56
C PHE A 99 -7.17 1.44 -4.68
N VAL A 100 -5.94 1.77 -4.29
CA VAL A 100 -4.85 0.80 -4.11
C VAL A 100 -4.45 0.82 -2.63
N THR A 101 -4.43 -0.35 -2.00
CA THR A 101 -4.10 -0.49 -0.58
C THR A 101 -2.75 -1.15 -0.41
N LEU A 102 -1.90 -0.53 0.40
CA LEU A 102 -0.64 -1.10 0.89
C LEU A 102 -0.79 -1.46 2.37
N TRP A 103 -0.29 -2.63 2.75
CA TRP A 103 -0.46 -3.20 4.08
C TRP A 103 0.86 -3.21 4.84
N TYR A 104 0.85 -2.62 6.04
CA TYR A 104 2.04 -2.44 6.88
C TYR A 104 1.82 -3.14 8.22
N MET A 105 2.20 -4.42 8.29
CA MET A 105 2.06 -5.22 9.50
C MET A 105 3.25 -4.99 10.42
N ASN A 106 3.02 -4.34 11.56
CA ASN A 106 4.07 -3.96 12.52
C ASN A 106 3.97 -4.79 13.81
N GLN A 107 5.11 -5.02 14.46
CA GLN A 107 5.19 -5.71 15.76
C GLN A 107 5.59 -4.73 16.87
N ALA A 108 4.68 -4.51 17.82
CA ALA A 108 4.91 -3.66 18.98
C ALA A 108 4.47 -4.35 20.29
N PRO A 109 5.19 -5.41 20.74
CA PRO A 109 4.79 -6.21 21.89
C PRO A 109 4.83 -5.46 23.23
N ASN A 110 5.64 -4.41 23.38
CA ASN A 110 5.74 -3.65 24.63
C ASN A 110 5.38 -2.16 24.47
N MET A 111 5.20 -1.47 25.60
CA MET A 111 4.78 -0.06 25.64
C MET A 111 5.76 0.89 24.92
N THR A 112 7.06 0.63 25.02
CA THR A 112 8.08 1.43 24.33
C THR A 112 7.92 1.33 22.82
N GLN A 113 7.81 0.12 22.28
CA GLN A 113 7.59 -0.10 20.84
C GLN A 113 6.25 0.44 20.37
N ARG A 114 5.18 0.38 21.20
CA ARG A 114 3.89 0.99 20.85
C ARG A 114 3.97 2.51 20.72
N ARG A 115 4.69 3.18 21.63
CA ARG A 115 4.94 4.62 21.53
C ARG A 115 5.73 4.98 20.26
N ARG A 116 6.75 4.17 19.93
CA ARG A 116 7.52 4.31 18.69
C ARG A 116 6.65 4.15 17.45
N LEU A 117 5.82 3.11 17.40
CA LEU A 117 4.86 2.88 16.32
C LEU A 117 3.87 4.04 16.19
N GLN A 118 3.34 4.52 17.32
CA GLN A 118 2.43 5.67 17.34
C GLN A 118 3.09 6.92 16.75
N ALA A 119 4.35 7.20 17.09
CA ALA A 119 5.07 8.34 16.54
C ALA A 119 5.24 8.25 15.02
N LEU A 120 5.61 7.07 14.50
CA LEU A 120 5.71 6.83 13.05
C LEU A 120 4.35 7.00 12.36
N GLN A 121 3.28 6.42 12.93
CA GLN A 121 1.92 6.53 12.38
C GLN A 121 1.39 7.97 12.36
N LEU A 122 1.66 8.75 13.43
CA LEU A 122 1.31 10.16 13.48
C LEU A 122 2.09 10.98 12.46
N GLN A 123 3.36 10.66 12.24
CA GLN A 123 4.18 11.33 11.22
C GLN A 123 3.64 11.03 9.81
N LEU A 124 3.35 9.76 9.50
CA LEU A 124 2.72 9.35 8.24
C LEU A 124 1.37 10.06 8.03
N PHE A 125 0.54 10.12 9.05
CA PHE A 125 -0.75 10.81 8.98
C PHE A 125 -0.57 12.31 8.69
N LYS A 126 0.34 13.00 9.38
CA LYS A 126 0.64 14.41 9.09
C LYS A 126 1.07 14.62 7.65
N MET A 127 1.92 13.74 7.11
CA MET A 127 2.37 13.80 5.72
C MET A 127 1.22 13.57 4.75
N SER A 128 0.33 12.61 5.03
CA SER A 128 -0.85 12.34 4.20
C SER A 128 -1.78 13.56 4.12
N ARG A 129 -1.85 14.37 5.18
CA ARG A 129 -2.65 15.61 5.20
C ARG A 129 -2.09 16.77 4.38
N VAL A 130 -0.81 16.76 4.02
CA VAL A 130 -0.22 17.80 3.16
C VAL A 130 -0.65 17.63 1.71
N ASP A 131 -1.01 16.40 1.33
CA ASP A 131 -1.58 16.05 0.02
C ASP A 131 -0.76 16.57 -1.18
N ASN A 132 0.57 16.45 -1.09
CA ASN A 132 1.52 16.89 -2.11
C ASN A 132 2.49 15.79 -2.54
N PHE A 133 2.10 14.53 -2.32
CA PHE A 133 2.97 13.39 -2.58
C PHE A 133 3.15 13.12 -4.08
N SER A 134 2.08 13.21 -4.87
CA SER A 134 2.04 12.92 -6.30
C SER A 134 0.97 13.76 -6.98
N ASP A 135 1.16 14.03 -8.27
CA ASP A 135 0.15 14.70 -9.10
C ASP A 135 -0.98 13.75 -9.55
N ILE A 136 -0.79 12.43 -9.42
CA ILE A 136 -1.76 11.42 -9.90
C ILE A 136 -2.39 10.57 -8.79
N ILE A 137 -1.81 10.57 -7.58
CA ILE A 137 -2.38 9.88 -6.41
C ILE A 137 -2.32 10.76 -5.17
N SER A 138 -3.42 10.77 -4.41
CA SER A 138 -3.41 11.13 -2.99
C SER A 138 -3.35 9.85 -2.15
N PHE A 139 -2.89 9.95 -0.92
CA PHE A 139 -2.87 8.81 -0.01
C PHE A 139 -3.41 9.19 1.36
N ASP A 140 -4.10 8.24 1.99
CA ASP A 140 -4.57 8.32 3.37
C ASP A 140 -3.98 7.17 4.17
N VAL A 141 -3.84 7.40 5.48
CA VAL A 141 -3.24 6.43 6.40
C VAL A 141 -4.26 5.99 7.42
N TYR A 142 -4.50 4.69 7.48
CA TYR A 142 -5.33 4.05 8.50
C TYR A 142 -4.45 3.19 9.40
N GLY A 143 -4.50 3.45 10.69
CA GLY A 143 -3.76 2.68 11.69
C GLY A 143 -4.42 2.77 13.05
N ASP A 144 -4.18 1.75 13.88
CA ASP A 144 -4.81 1.59 15.19
C ASP A 144 -4.67 2.83 16.08
N GLN A 145 -3.52 3.53 16.02
CA GLN A 145 -3.28 4.71 16.84
C GLN A 145 -3.82 6.01 16.22
N VAL A 146 -3.95 6.07 14.89
CA VAL A 146 -4.55 7.23 14.19
C VAL A 146 -6.06 7.28 14.46
N SER A 147 -6.72 6.11 14.52
CA SER A 147 -8.15 6.04 14.84
C SER A 147 -8.45 6.65 16.21
N SER A 148 -7.62 6.38 17.21
CA SER A 148 -7.76 6.94 18.57
C SER A 148 -7.50 8.45 18.62
N PHE A 149 -6.59 8.97 17.79
CA PHE A 149 -6.30 10.41 17.71
C PHE A 149 -7.45 11.21 17.06
N ILE A 150 -8.12 10.63 16.05
CA ILE A 150 -9.30 11.24 15.40
C ILE A 150 -10.47 11.39 16.39
N TYR A 151 -10.63 10.48 17.34
CA TYR A 151 -11.66 10.59 18.40
C TYR A 151 -11.34 11.66 19.47
N LEU A 152 -10.09 12.12 19.59
CA LEU A 152 -9.68 13.13 20.56
C LEU A 152 -9.81 14.58 20.04
N ILE A 153 -10.06 14.76 18.74
CA ILE A 153 -10.19 16.08 18.08
C ILE A 153 -11.64 16.34 17.61
N ARG A 154 -12.59 15.50 18.03
CA ARG A 154 -14.04 15.76 17.89
C ARG A 154 -14.62 16.21 19.21
#